data_AF-A0A1T5D7E1-F1
#
_entry.id   AF-A0A1T5D7E1-F1
#
_cell.length_a   1.000
_cell.length_b   1.000
_cell.length_c   1.000
_cell.angle_alpha   90.00
_cell.angle_beta   90.00
_cell.angle_gamma   90.00
#
_symmetry.space_group_name_H-M   'P 1'
#
loop_
_entity.id
_entity.type
_entity.pdbx_description
1 polymer ?
#
loop_
_entity_poly.entity_id
_entity_poly.type
_entity_poly.pdbx_seq_one_letter_code
_entity_poly.pdbx_strand_id
1 'polypeptide(L)'
;MGKQKKPVHRVQMTDGKRQIIQQLLQEYDIQTAEDIQDALKDLLGGTIKEMMESEMDEHLGYSKSERYASDDYRNGYKQKQVNSSYGSL
;
A
#
# COMPACT_ATOMS: atom_id res chain seq x y z
N MET A 1 26.06 18.60 21.93
CA MET A 1 25.19 18.60 20.73
C MET A 1 23.86 17.94 21.11
N GLY A 2 22.83 18.74 21.44
CA GLY A 2 21.53 18.22 21.88
C GLY A 2 20.75 17.62 20.71
N LYS A 3 20.27 16.38 20.86
CA LYS A 3 19.42 15.72 19.86
C LYS A 3 18.13 16.55 19.67
N GLN A 4 17.92 17.09 18.48
CA GLN A 4 16.67 17.77 18.13
C GLN A 4 15.51 16.77 18.26
N LYS A 5 14.50 17.10 19.07
CA LYS A 5 13.30 16.27 19.21
C LYS A 5 12.56 16.27 17.87
N LYS A 6 12.34 15.09 17.29
CA LYS A 6 11.55 14.94 16.07
C LYS A 6 10.13 15.51 16.31
N PRO A 7 9.54 16.23 15.35
CA PRO A 7 8.18 16.75 15.50
C PRO A 7 7.21 15.59 15.71
N VAL A 8 6.45 15.64 16.80
CA VAL A 8 5.41 14.65 17.08
C VAL A 8 4.26 14.91 16.10
N HIS A 9 4.03 13.99 15.17
CA HIS A 9 2.89 14.07 14.26
C HIS A 9 1.60 13.89 15.08
N ARG A 10 0.81 14.95 15.21
CA ARG A 10 -0.43 14.95 16.00
C ARG A 10 -1.58 14.58 15.08
N VAL A 11 -2.02 13.32 15.13
CA VAL A 11 -3.10 12.86 14.25
C VAL A 11 -4.43 13.46 14.71
N GLN A 12 -5.06 14.25 13.84
CA GLN A 12 -6.45 14.64 14.02
C GLN A 12 -7.34 13.50 13.53
N MET A 13 -8.04 12.86 14.47
CA MET A 13 -9.01 11.80 14.21
C MET A 13 -10.31 12.41 13.70
N THR A 14 -10.58 12.23 12.40
CA THR A 14 -11.90 12.45 11.82
C THR A 14 -12.67 11.12 11.84
N ASP A 15 -14.00 11.16 11.75
CA ASP A 15 -14.81 9.94 11.82
C ASP A 15 -14.49 8.95 10.69
N GLY A 16 -14.19 9.45 9.48
CA GLY A 16 -13.71 8.61 8.38
C GLY A 16 -12.38 7.92 8.68
N LYS A 17 -11.43 8.60 9.33
CA LYS A 17 -10.16 7.97 9.74
C LYS A 17 -10.38 6.89 10.80
N ARG A 18 -11.34 7.08 11.71
CA ARG A 18 -11.70 6.05 12.70
C ARG A 18 -12.26 4.80 12.05
N GLN A 19 -13.12 4.96 11.03
CA GLN A 19 -13.66 3.83 10.28
C GLN A 19 -12.56 3.04 9.55
N ILE A 20 -11.64 3.72 8.88
CA ILE A 20 -10.52 3.07 8.20
C ILE A 20 -9.65 2.30 9.20
N ILE A 21 -9.33 2.90 10.34
CA ILE A 21 -8.54 2.24 11.40
C ILE A 21 -9.27 1.00 11.93
N GLN A 22 -10.58 1.07 12.15
CA GLN A 22 -11.37 -0.09 12.60
C GLN A 22 -11.37 -1.23 11.59
N GLN A 23 -11.51 -0.91 10.29
CA GLN A 23 -11.43 -1.91 9.23
C GLN A 23 -10.04 -2.56 9.18
N LEU A 24 -8.97 -1.78 9.27
CA LEU A 24 -7.61 -2.32 9.29
C LEU A 24 -7.34 -3.22 10.49
N LEU A 25 -7.82 -2.85 11.68
CA LEU A 25 -7.68 -3.68 12.89
C LEU A 25 -8.40 -5.02 12.77
N GLN A 26 -9.54 -5.06 12.06
CA GLN A 26 -10.34 -6.27 11.85
C GLN A 26 -9.74 -7.17 10.76
N GLU A 27 -9.37 -6.59 9.61
CA GLU A 27 -8.89 -7.35 8.46
C GLU A 27 -7.54 -8.04 8.73
N TYR A 28 -6.64 -7.38 9.48
CA TYR A 28 -5.30 -7.87 9.77
C TYR A 28 -5.18 -8.61 11.13
N ASP A 29 -6.29 -8.83 11.84
CA ASP A 29 -6.33 -9.46 13.19
C ASP A 29 -5.21 -8.94 14.12
N ILE A 30 -5.13 -7.61 14.26
CA ILE A 30 -4.03 -6.95 14.96
C ILE A 30 -4.15 -7.16 16.47
N GLN A 31 -3.17 -7.82 17.08
CA GLN A 31 -3.14 -8.09 18.52
C GLN A 31 -2.00 -7.34 19.24
N THR A 32 -0.92 -7.04 18.53
CA THR A 32 0.29 -6.43 19.07
C THR A 32 0.72 -5.17 18.30
N ALA A 33 1.65 -4.42 18.89
CA ALA A 33 2.24 -3.25 18.24
C ALA A 33 3.13 -3.61 17.04
N GLU A 34 3.60 -4.86 16.96
CA GLU A 34 4.39 -5.38 15.83
C GLU A 34 3.46 -5.69 14.65
N ASP A 35 2.31 -6.33 14.92
CA ASP A 35 1.27 -6.61 13.90
C ASP A 35 0.78 -5.32 13.22
N ILE A 36 0.70 -4.21 13.96
CA ILE A 36 0.38 -2.89 13.38
C ILE A 36 1.41 -2.50 12.32
N GLN A 37 2.70 -2.70 12.60
CA GLN A 37 3.76 -2.30 11.67
C GLN A 37 3.77 -3.17 10.43
N ASP A 38 3.53 -4.47 10.58
CA ASP A 38 3.47 -5.39 9.45
C ASP A 38 2.22 -5.15 8.59
N ALA A 39 1.06 -4.91 9.21
CA ALA A 39 -0.14 -4.50 8.49
C ALA A 39 0.07 -3.19 7.70
N LEU A 40 0.82 -2.22 8.26
CA LEU A 40 1.15 -0.98 7.56
C LEU A 40 2.13 -1.20 6.39
N LYS A 41 3.08 -2.13 6.51
CA LYS A 41 3.99 -2.53 5.40
C LYS A 41 3.18 -3.18 4.28
N ASP A 42 2.32 -4.12 4.62
CA ASP A 42 1.48 -4.83 3.64
C ASP A 42 0.50 -3.89 2.95
N LEU A 43 -0.16 -3.00 3.70
CA LEU A 43 -1.05 -1.99 3.13
C LEU A 43 -0.31 -1.06 2.15
N LEU A 44 0.91 -0.64 2.50
CA LEU A 44 1.75 0.17 1.62
C LEU A 44 2.15 -0.60 0.35
N GLY A 45 2.57 -1.86 0.49
CA GLY A 45 2.90 -2.73 -0.64
C GLY A 45 1.70 -2.99 -1.56
N GLY A 46 0.53 -3.25 -0.98
CA GLY A 46 -0.74 -3.40 -1.68
C GLY A 46 -1.13 -2.15 -2.44
N THR A 47 -1.05 -0.97 -1.80
CA THR A 47 -1.37 0.31 -2.43
C THR A 47 -0.44 0.60 -3.61
N ILE A 48 0.87 0.38 -3.46
CA ILE A 48 1.83 0.56 -4.56
C ILE A 48 1.51 -0.40 -5.71
N LYS A 49 1.14 -1.65 -5.41
CA LYS A 49 0.75 -2.63 -6.43
C LYS A 49 -0.50 -2.20 -7.19
N GLU A 50 -1.54 -1.74 -6.49
CA GLU A 50 -2.76 -1.23 -7.11
C GLU A 50 -2.49 -0.01 -8.00
N MET A 51 -1.66 0.92 -7.54
CA MET A 51 -1.22 2.05 -8.36
C MET A 51 -0.53 1.59 -9.64
N MET A 52 0.42 0.64 -9.55
CA MET A 52 1.11 0.12 -10.73
C MET A 52 0.18 -0.64 -11.69
N GLU A 53 -0.82 -1.36 -11.18
CA GLU A 53 -1.83 -2.00 -12.01
C GLU A 53 -2.69 -0.97 -12.73
N SER A 54 -3.12 0.09 -12.03
CA SER A 54 -3.87 1.19 -12.64
C SER A 54 -3.05 1.91 -13.72
N GLU A 55 -1.76 2.17 -13.48
CA GLU A 55 -0.86 2.73 -14.48
C GLU A 55 -0.71 1.79 -15.70
N MET A 56 -0.72 0.47 -15.49
CA MET A 56 -0.68 -0.53 -16.56
C MET A 56 -1.98 -0.59 -17.37
N ASP A 57 -3.14 -0.51 -16.70
CA ASP A 57 -4.44 -0.37 -17.34
C ASP A 57 -4.49 0.87 -18.25
N GLU A 58 -4.00 2.02 -17.76
CA GLU A 58 -3.94 3.26 -18.55
C GLU A 58 -2.94 3.16 -19.71
N HIS A 59 -1.76 2.59 -19.47
CA HIS A 59 -0.72 2.44 -20.49
C HIS A 59 -1.14 1.53 -21.65
N LEU A 60 -1.78 0.40 -21.35
CA LEU A 60 -2.25 -0.57 -22.34
C LEU A 60 -3.61 -0.20 -22.94
N GLY A 61 -4.40 0.61 -22.24
CA GLY A 61 -5.75 1.01 -22.65
C GLY A 61 -6.82 -0.06 -22.46
N TYR A 62 -6.50 -1.14 -21.74
CA TYR A 62 -7.43 -2.22 -21.43
C TYR A 62 -7.14 -2.83 -20.05
N SER A 63 -8.21 -3.27 -19.37
CA SER A 63 -8.10 -3.89 -18.05
C SER A 63 -7.68 -5.36 -18.14
N LYS A 64 -7.17 -5.90 -17.03
CA LYS A 64 -6.76 -7.31 -16.97
C LYS A 64 -7.89 -8.25 -17.42
N SER A 65 -7.56 -9.14 -18.35
CA SER A 65 -8.50 -10.12 -18.96
C SER A 65 -9.61 -9.52 -19.84
N GLU A 66 -9.55 -8.23 -20.16
CA GLU A 66 -10.40 -7.63 -21.17
C GLU A 66 -9.98 -8.09 -22.58
N ARG A 67 -10.96 -8.36 -23.45
CA ARG A 67 -10.68 -8.69 -24.84
C ARG A 67 -10.36 -7.40 -25.58
N TYR A 68 -9.10 -7.24 -25.94
CA TYR A 68 -8.62 -6.09 -26.70
C TYR A 68 -7.81 -6.55 -27.91
N ALA A 69 -7.98 -5.85 -29.04
CA ALA A 69 -7.23 -6.12 -30.25
C ALA A 69 -5.92 -5.30 -30.22
N SER A 70 -4.87 -5.87 -29.63
CA SER A 70 -3.53 -5.29 -29.55
C SER A 70 -2.48 -6.40 -29.62
N ASP A 71 -1.30 -6.08 -30.15
CA ASP A 71 -0.14 -6.97 -30.14
C ASP A 71 0.58 -6.94 -28.77
N ASP A 72 0.30 -5.95 -27.92
CA ASP A 72 0.90 -5.79 -26.59
C ASP A 72 0.03 -6.45 -25.50
N TYR A 73 0.57 -7.53 -24.92
CA TYR A 73 -0.09 -8.34 -23.90
C TYR A 73 0.60 -8.25 -22.54
N ARG A 74 -0.21 -8.25 -21.47
CA ARG A 74 0.30 -8.38 -20.10
C ARG A 74 1.08 -9.67 -19.93
N ASN A 75 2.32 -9.56 -19.45
CA ASN A 75 3.25 -10.68 -19.31
C ASN A 75 3.57 -11.00 -17.84
N GLY A 76 2.54 -11.16 -17.02
CA GLY A 76 2.68 -11.55 -15.62
C GLY A 76 3.34 -10.49 -14.73
N TYR A 77 4.00 -10.96 -13.67
CA TYR A 77 4.55 -10.12 -12.59
C TYR A 77 6.02 -10.42 -12.34
N LYS A 78 6.76 -9.39 -11.91
CA LYS A 78 8.14 -9.53 -11.44
C LYS A 78 8.23 -9.11 -9.97
N GLN A 79 8.84 -9.95 -9.14
CA GLN A 79 9.09 -9.62 -7.74
C GLN A 79 10.16 -8.51 -7.64
N LYS A 80 9.89 -7.52 -6.79
CA LYS A 80 10.83 -6.44 -6.47
C LYS A 80 10.74 -6.15 -4.99
N GLN A 81 11.88 -6.19 -4.32
CA GLN A 81 12.01 -5.77 -2.93
C GLN A 81 12.20 -4.26 -2.88
N VAL A 82 11.41 -3.57 -2.06
CA VAL A 82 11.40 -2.10 -1.99
C VAL A 82 11.73 -1.66 -0.57
N ASN A 83 12.69 -0.74 -0.43
CA ASN A 83 13.03 -0.20 0.88
C ASN A 83 12.23 1.07 1.13
N SER A 84 11.39 1.04 2.16
CA SER A 84 10.57 2.16 2.61
C SER A 84 11.01 2.65 3.99
N SER A 85 10.39 3.73 4.48
CA SER A 85 10.60 4.20 5.86
C SER A 85 10.16 3.17 6.91
N TYR A 86 9.26 2.25 6.55
CA TYR A 86 8.76 1.19 7.42
C TYR A 86 9.62 -0.08 7.35
N GLY A 87 10.69 -0.08 6.56
CA GLY A 87 11.56 -1.23 6.35
C GLY A 87 11.47 -1.78 4.92
N SER A 88 11.97 -2.98 4.74
CA SER A 88 11.92 -3.68 3.45
C SER A 88 10.54 -4.28 3.22
N LEU A 89 9.99 -4.04 2.03
CA LEU A 89 8.72 -4.55 1.51
C LEU A 89 9.00 -5.61 0.45
#